data_AF-D6Y1X0-F1
#
_entry.id   AF-D6Y1X0-F1
#
_cell.length_a   1.000
_cell.length_b   1.000
_cell.length_c   1.000
_cell.angle_alpha   90.00
_cell.angle_beta   90.00
_cell.angle_gamma   90.00
#
_symmetry.space_group_name_H-M   'P 1'
#
loop_
_entity.id
_entity.type
_entity.pdbx_description
1 polymer ?
#
loop_
_entity_poly.entity_id
_entity_poly.type
_entity_poly.pdbx_seq_one_letter_code
_entity_poly.pdbx_strand_id
1 'polypeptide(L)' 'MTDSGGAPRTGEPADGIAAVLAPLERLGDTPVSGHVAIFEEVLAGLEAVLASVGEPGPDAP' A
#
# COMPACT_ATOMS: atom_id res chain seq x y z
N MET A 1 11.12 -32.37 3.45
CA MET A 1 11.97 -31.17 3.60
C MET A 1 11.94 -30.44 2.28
N THR A 2 10.86 -29.70 2.01
CA THR A 2 10.76 -28.87 0.80
C THR A 2 11.37 -27.52 1.15
N ASP A 3 12.63 -27.37 0.79
CA ASP A 3 13.33 -26.10 0.72
C ASP A 3 12.66 -25.27 -0.38
N SER A 4 11.63 -24.50 0.01
CA SER A 4 11.09 -23.46 -0.85
C SER A 4 11.98 -22.25 -0.68
N GLY A 5 13.08 -22.24 -1.43
CA GLY A 5 13.88 -21.05 -1.67
C GLY A 5 13.00 -19.99 -2.31
N GLY A 6 12.33 -19.19 -1.47
CA GLY A 6 11.63 -17.99 -1.90
C GLY A 6 12.67 -17.00 -2.38
N ALA A 7 12.81 -16.86 -3.69
CA ALA A 7 13.57 -15.77 -4.29
C ALA A 7 13.12 -14.44 -3.65
N PRO A 8 14.05 -13.51 -3.39
CA PRO A 8 13.69 -12.21 -2.84
C PRO A 8 12.67 -11.59 -3.79
N ARG A 9 11.44 -11.36 -3.31
CA ARG A 9 10.48 -10.57 -4.09
C ARG A 9 11.14 -9.22 -4.31
N THR A 10 11.55 -8.98 -5.54
CA THR A 10 12.24 -7.77 -5.99
C THR A 10 11.54 -6.57 -5.38
N GLY A 11 12.29 -5.70 -4.71
CA GLY A 11 11.76 -4.54 -4.01
C GLY A 11 10.95 -3.66 -4.96
N GLU A 12 9.65 -3.54 -4.70
CA GLU A 12 8.72 -2.66 -5.42
C GLU A 12 7.42 -2.44 -4.61
N PRO A 13 6.84 -3.45 -3.91
CA PRO A 13 5.62 -3.22 -3.12
C PRO A 13 5.86 -2.48 -1.80
N ALA A 14 6.97 -2.78 -1.11
CA ALA A 14 7.29 -2.20 0.18
C ALA A 14 7.58 -0.70 0.07
N ASP A 15 8.26 -0.28 -1.00
CA ASP A 15 8.54 1.13 -1.29
C ASP A 15 7.27 1.89 -1.69
N GLY A 16 6.36 1.25 -2.44
CA GLY A 16 5.06 1.81 -2.80
C GLY A 16 4.15 2.05 -1.58
N ILE A 17 4.07 1.07 -0.67
CA ILE A 17 3.31 1.23 0.58
C ILE A 17 3.94 2.30 1.47
N ALA A 18 5.27 2.33 1.60
CA ALA A 18 5.96 3.37 2.37
C ALA A 18 5.68 4.77 1.82
N ALA A 19 5.69 4.95 0.49
CA ALA A 19 5.33 6.20 -0.15
C ALA A 19 3.87 6.62 0.10
N VAL A 20 2.94 5.66 0.05
CA VAL A 20 1.51 5.88 0.34
C VAL A 20 1.28 6.27 1.81
N LEU A 21 2.10 5.77 2.74
CA LEU A 21 1.98 6.07 4.17
C LEU A 21 2.69 7.37 4.60
N ALA A 22 3.58 7.93 3.78
CA ALA A 22 4.32 9.16 4.07
C ALA A 22 3.44 10.35 4.55
N PRO A 23 2.21 10.57 4.03
CA PRO A 23 1.34 11.64 4.52
C PRO A 23 1.01 11.57 6.02
N LEU A 24 1.09 10.40 6.65
CA LEU A 24 0.83 10.22 8.09
C LEU A 24 1.83 10.95 8.98
N GLU A 25 3.03 11.24 8.48
CA GLU A 25 4.04 12.02 9.22
C GLU A 25 3.54 13.42 9.58
N ARG A 26 2.60 13.97 8.80
CA ARG A 26 2.03 15.31 9.01
C ARG A 26 1.02 15.36 10.16
N LEU A 27 0.58 14.23 10.70
CA LEU A 27 -0.48 14.21 11.74
C LEU A 27 -0.08 14.96 13.01
N GLY A 28 1.20 14.94 13.39
CA GLY A 28 1.71 15.63 14.58
C GLY A 28 1.59 17.15 14.51
N ASP A 29 1.67 17.71 13.29
CA ASP A 29 1.64 19.16 13.04
C ASP A 29 0.27 19.64 12.51
N THR A 30 -0.65 18.71 12.22
CA THR A 30 -1.96 19.02 11.65
C THR A 30 -3.03 19.10 12.76
N PRO A 31 -3.87 20.15 12.79
CA PRO A 31 -5.05 20.17 13.67
C PRO A 31 -5.93 18.94 13.46
N VAL A 32 -6.57 18.44 14.51
CA VAL A 32 -7.42 17.23 14.43
C VAL A 32 -8.48 17.32 13.32
N SER A 33 -9.01 18.50 13.04
CA SER A 33 -9.96 18.73 11.94
C SER A 33 -9.41 18.40 10.55
N GLY A 34 -8.09 18.39 10.37
CA GLY A 34 -7.41 18.02 9.12
C GLY A 34 -6.96 16.57 9.05
N HIS A 35 -7.07 15.79 10.12
CA HIS A 35 -6.62 14.39 10.14
C HIS A 35 -7.42 13.52 9.17
N VAL A 36 -8.72 13.78 9.02
CA VAL A 36 -9.59 13.04 8.08
C VAL A 36 -9.07 13.12 6.65
N ALA A 37 -8.70 14.32 6.18
CA ALA A 37 -8.17 14.49 4.83
C ALA A 37 -6.85 13.73 4.61
N ILE A 38 -6.00 13.66 5.64
CA ILE A 38 -4.75 12.88 5.58
C ILE A 38 -5.05 11.38 5.49
N PHE A 39 -6.02 10.88 6.26
CA PHE A 39 -6.41 9.48 6.18
C PHE A 39 -7.07 9.12 4.84
N GLU A 40 -7.89 10.01 4.28
CA GLU A 40 -8.50 9.83 2.96
C GLU A 40 -7.44 9.76 1.84
N GLU A 41 -6.41 10.61 1.90
CA GLU A 41 -5.29 10.60 0.96
C GLU A 41 -4.53 9.25 0.99
N VAL A 42 -4.21 8.78 2.20
CA VAL A 42 -3.53 7.50 2.40
C VAL A 42 -4.40 6.33 1.95
N LEU A 43 -5.70 6.35 2.29
CA LEU A 43 -6.65 5.31 1.90
C LEU A 43 -6.76 5.20 0.38
N ALA A 44 -6.91 6.32 -0.34
CA ALA A 44 -6.96 6.33 -1.79
C ALA A 44 -5.69 5.77 -2.44
N GLY A 45 -4.52 6.07 -1.86
CA GLY A 45 -3.25 5.50 -2.29
C GLY A 45 -3.18 3.98 -2.10
N LEU A 46 -3.67 3.48 -0.96
CA LEU A 46 -3.72 2.02 -0.69
C LEU A 46 -4.69 1.31 -1.63
N GLU A 47 -5.86 1.91 -1.90
CA GLU A 47 -6.81 1.40 -2.89
C GLU A 47 -6.18 1.31 -4.28
N ALA A 48 -5.39 2.31 -4.70
CA ALA A 48 -4.67 2.26 -5.96
C ALA A 48 -3.60 1.16 -6.00
N VAL A 49 -2.86 0.95 -4.91
CA VAL A 49 -1.90 -0.16 -4.79
C VAL A 49 -2.62 -1.50 -4.88
N LEU A 50 -3.74 -1.68 -4.18
CA LEU A 50 -4.53 -2.92 -4.25
C LEU A 50 -5.11 -3.16 -5.64
N ALA A 51 -5.62 -2.10 -6.29
CA ALA A 51 -6.10 -2.16 -7.66
C ALA A 51 -5.00 -2.50 -8.67
N SER A 52 -3.73 -2.16 -8.39
CA SER A 52 -2.60 -2.54 -9.24
C SER A 52 -2.29 -4.04 -9.20
N VAL A 53 -2.80 -4.76 -8.19
CA VAL A 53 -2.54 -6.20 -7.96
C VAL A 53 -3.68 -7.10 -8.45
N GLY A 54 -4.88 -6.59 -8.70
CA GLY A 54 -6.02 -7.34 -9.29
C GLY A 54 -6.40 -6.79 -10.65
N GLU A 55 -6.57 -7.58 -11.71
CA GLU A 55 -7.53 -8.69 -11.84
C GLU A 55 -6.90 -10.10 -11.90
N PRO A 56 -7.35 -11.09 -11.10
CA PRO A 56 -7.27 -12.48 -11.53
C PRO A 56 -8.24 -12.65 -12.71
N GLY A 57 -7.70 -12.94 -13.89
CA GLY A 57 -8.52 -13.22 -15.08
C GLY A 57 -9.55 -14.33 -14.81
N PRO A 58 -10.68 -14.36 -15.54
CA PRO A 58 -11.79 -15.29 -15.33
C PRO A 58 -11.48 -16.79 -15.53
N ASP A 59 -10.22 -17.17 -15.69
CA ASP A 59 -9.74 -18.54 -15.87
C ASP A 59 -8.87 -18.98 -14.68
N ALA A 60 -9.52 -19.25 -13.54
CA ALA A 60 -8.97 -20.19 -12.56
C ALA A 60 -9.43 -21.60 -12.97
N PRO A 61 -8.53 -22.60 -13.12
CA PRO A 61 -8.90 -23.96 -13.51
C PRO A 61 -9.75 -24.69 -12.46
#